data_AF-A0A4P6U5N4-F1
#
_entry.id   AF-A0A4P6U5N4-F1
#
_cell.length_a   1.000
_cell.length_b   1.000
_cell.length_c   1.000
_cell.angle_alpha   90.00
_cell.angle_beta   90.00
_cell.angle_gamma   90.00
#
_symmetry.space_group_name_H-M   'P 1'
#
loop_
_entity.id
_entity.type
_entity.pdbx_description
1 polymer ?
#
loop_
_entity_poly.entity_id
_entity_poly.type
_entity_poly.pdbx_seq_one_letter_code
_entity_poly.pdbx_strand_id
1 'polypeptide(L)'
;MTVYRTSAELAQRIRATVGDEIRPVHEYLASVVGHDGALRIGRGPALVASSVELDDVTVSVSVSWDDPSFLGTFDRTADTRLVRVVIGARLVATPAPEHSLPPAVELSRREEIAWLRVVLGGLADYAYRIVTDMSVLRGRPAWFIVLVDRHGTPRLAPSDFEWILASYGGRHAYREKVVPEDPDLLRGLRRNGDLVPVEQVPHPQAAPPEVWAQQFVSHLTATIADQLGRTNMSDWFTFDEISLHGTNRVVVRYTWHLVAGDKAYGFDIDLAGVRAQRLRLFDDPRACSAAWRIGTTPFDQPVFRDPPVIDGVTWIRFGVSE
;
A
#
# COMPACT_ATOMS: atom_id res chain seq x y z
N MET A 1 39.21 6.91 7.20
CA MET A 1 38.78 7.67 6.01
C MET A 1 37.89 6.76 5.17
N THR A 2 36.58 6.98 5.21
CA THR A 2 35.60 6.26 4.38
C THR A 2 35.66 6.84 2.97
N VAL A 3 36.03 6.01 1.98
CA VAL A 3 36.00 6.40 0.57
C VAL A 3 34.55 6.71 0.20
N TYR A 4 34.29 7.92 -0.31
CA TYR A 4 32.96 8.29 -0.78
C TYR A 4 32.61 7.43 -2.01
N ARG A 5 31.55 6.63 -1.89
CA ARG A 5 31.04 5.77 -2.97
C ARG A 5 29.65 6.21 -3.39
N THR A 6 29.35 6.04 -4.66
CA THR A 6 28.01 6.23 -5.25
C THR A 6 27.09 5.05 -4.90
N SER A 7 25.78 5.22 -5.08
CA SER A 7 24.81 4.12 -4.91
C SER A 7 25.06 2.95 -5.87
N ALA A 8 25.52 3.21 -7.10
CA ALA A 8 25.89 2.18 -8.06
C ALA A 8 27.07 1.31 -7.58
N GLU A 9 28.12 1.95 -7.09
CA GLU A 9 29.32 1.27 -6.58
C GLU A 9 28.98 0.44 -5.33
N LEU A 10 28.14 0.98 -4.44
CA LEU A 10 27.62 0.25 -3.29
C LEU A 10 26.75 -0.94 -3.73
N ALA A 11 25.91 -0.78 -4.75
CA ALA A 11 25.07 -1.87 -5.26
C ALA A 11 25.90 -3.02 -5.84
N GLN A 12 27.01 -2.72 -6.54
CA GLN A 12 27.95 -3.74 -7.01
C GLN A 12 28.58 -4.51 -5.85
N ARG A 13 29.01 -3.81 -4.79
CA ARG A 13 29.55 -4.45 -3.58
C ARG A 13 28.53 -5.33 -2.89
N ILE A 14 27.31 -4.84 -2.70
CA ILE A 14 26.23 -5.61 -2.10
C ILE A 14 25.96 -6.88 -2.90
N ARG A 15 25.88 -6.81 -4.25
CA ARG A 15 25.70 -8.00 -5.10
C ARG A 15 26.83 -9.01 -4.92
N ALA A 16 28.08 -8.55 -4.82
CA ALA A 16 29.22 -9.44 -4.59
C ALA A 16 29.18 -10.13 -3.22
N THR A 17 28.61 -9.48 -2.20
CA THR A 17 28.48 -10.04 -0.84
C THR A 17 27.29 -10.98 -0.71
N VAL A 18 26.13 -10.58 -1.25
CA VAL A 18 24.87 -11.33 -1.11
C VAL A 18 24.82 -12.54 -2.05
N GLY A 19 25.48 -12.47 -3.20
CA GLY A 19 25.54 -13.59 -4.15
C GLY A 19 24.16 -14.12 -4.52
N ASP A 20 23.99 -15.45 -4.43
CA ASP A 20 22.75 -16.14 -4.80
C ASP A 20 21.60 -15.97 -3.78
N GLU A 21 21.84 -15.39 -2.60
CA GLU A 21 20.81 -15.22 -1.56
C GLU A 21 19.70 -14.23 -1.99
N ILE A 22 19.96 -13.35 -2.96
CA ILE A 22 18.95 -12.44 -3.52
C ILE A 22 17.98 -13.16 -4.46
N ARG A 23 18.35 -14.34 -4.99
CA ARG A 23 17.60 -15.05 -6.03
C ARG A 23 16.11 -15.25 -5.69
N PRO A 24 15.71 -15.67 -4.48
CA PRO A 24 14.29 -15.80 -4.13
C PRO A 24 13.51 -14.49 -4.24
N VAL A 25 14.15 -13.35 -3.95
CA VAL A 25 13.54 -12.02 -4.10
C VAL A 25 13.32 -11.70 -5.58
N HIS A 26 14.30 -12.00 -6.44
CA HIS A 26 14.17 -11.80 -7.88
C HIS A 26 13.14 -12.74 -8.51
N GLU A 27 13.09 -14.01 -8.11
CA GLU A 27 12.08 -14.98 -8.54
C GLU A 27 10.67 -14.52 -8.13
N TYR A 28 10.52 -14.04 -6.90
CA TYR A 28 9.26 -13.47 -6.43
C TYR A 28 8.86 -12.25 -7.26
N LEU A 29 9.76 -11.29 -7.48
CA LEU A 29 9.48 -10.10 -8.30
C LEU A 29 9.14 -10.47 -9.75
N ALA A 30 9.83 -11.44 -10.34
CA ALA A 30 9.52 -11.96 -11.67
C ALA A 30 8.12 -12.59 -11.72
N SER A 31 7.70 -13.29 -10.66
CA SER A 31 6.33 -13.81 -10.57
C SER A 31 5.29 -12.67 -10.49
N VAL A 32 5.57 -11.61 -9.72
CA VAL A 32 4.73 -10.41 -9.62
C VAL A 32 4.65 -9.65 -10.95
N VAL A 33 5.58 -9.89 -11.87
CA VAL A 33 5.70 -9.22 -13.16
C VAL A 33 5.31 -10.13 -14.34
N GLY A 34 4.91 -11.38 -14.08
CA GLY A 34 4.58 -12.41 -15.07
C GLY A 34 3.09 -12.74 -15.20
N HIS A 35 2.73 -13.42 -16.31
CA HIS A 35 1.39 -13.94 -16.61
C HIS A 35 1.02 -15.09 -15.67
N ASP A 36 0.17 -14.82 -14.67
CA ASP A 36 -1.12 -15.51 -14.46
C ASP A 36 -1.73 -15.10 -13.11
N GLY A 37 -3.04 -14.85 -13.13
CA GLY A 37 -3.84 -14.25 -12.05
C GLY A 37 -4.07 -15.09 -10.80
N ALA A 38 -3.03 -15.75 -10.26
CA ALA A 38 -3.12 -16.56 -9.05
C ALA A 38 -2.26 -16.06 -7.87
N LEU A 39 -1.44 -15.02 -8.07
CA LEU A 39 -0.65 -14.48 -6.96
C LEU A 39 -1.57 -13.79 -5.95
N ARG A 40 -1.46 -14.22 -4.70
CA ARG A 40 -2.09 -13.52 -3.58
C ARG A 40 -1.27 -12.27 -3.28
N ILE A 41 -1.95 -11.14 -3.13
CA ILE A 41 -1.38 -9.93 -2.51
C ILE A 41 -0.72 -10.37 -1.19
N GLY A 42 0.49 -9.88 -0.91
CA GLY A 42 1.17 -10.30 0.30
C GLY A 42 2.67 -10.02 0.31
N ARG A 43 3.29 -10.47 1.41
CA ARG A 43 4.73 -10.34 1.64
C ARG A 43 5.49 -11.42 0.86
N GLY A 44 6.51 -11.00 0.14
CA GLY A 44 7.51 -11.86 -0.47
C GLY A 44 8.62 -12.23 0.51
N PRO A 45 9.66 -12.93 0.03
CA PRO A 45 10.82 -13.28 0.83
C PRO A 45 11.56 -12.03 1.31
N ALA A 46 12.22 -12.18 2.46
CA ALA A 46 13.11 -11.16 3.02
C ALA A 46 14.56 -11.63 2.92
N LEU A 47 15.44 -10.70 2.59
CA LEU A 47 16.89 -10.87 2.61
C LEU A 47 17.45 -10.23 3.88
N VAL A 48 18.45 -10.85 4.50
CA VAL A 48 19.17 -10.31 5.64
C VAL A 48 20.67 -10.42 5.35
N ALA A 49 21.40 -9.31 5.39
CA ALA A 49 22.82 -9.26 5.07
C ALA A 49 23.53 -8.14 5.84
N SER A 50 24.85 -8.09 5.82
CA SER A 50 25.61 -7.02 6.50
C SER A 50 25.54 -5.71 5.73
N SER A 51 25.61 -4.58 6.44
CA SER A 51 25.85 -3.26 5.83
C SER A 51 27.22 -3.23 5.16
N VAL A 52 27.32 -2.50 4.06
CA VAL A 52 28.59 -2.30 3.32
C VAL A 52 29.28 -0.98 3.68
N GLU A 53 28.64 -0.15 4.49
CA GLU A 53 29.16 1.14 4.96
C GLU A 53 29.34 1.22 6.47
N LEU A 54 28.58 0.44 7.24
CA LEU A 54 28.60 0.43 8.70
C LEU A 54 29.07 -0.95 9.20
N ASP A 55 30.06 -0.94 10.09
CA ASP A 55 30.49 -2.14 10.80
C ASP A 55 29.42 -2.56 11.82
N ASP A 56 29.32 -3.86 12.11
CA ASP A 56 28.38 -4.43 13.10
C ASP A 56 26.91 -4.05 12.87
N VAL A 57 26.49 -3.86 11.61
CA VAL A 57 25.10 -3.57 11.24
C VAL A 57 24.57 -4.63 10.27
N THR A 58 23.38 -5.15 10.58
CA THR A 58 22.61 -6.03 9.71
C THR A 58 21.50 -5.23 9.02
N VAL A 59 21.39 -5.39 7.71
CA VAL A 59 20.34 -4.86 6.86
C VAL A 59 19.35 -5.96 6.52
N SER A 60 18.06 -5.70 6.76
CA SER A 60 16.95 -6.53 6.32
C SER A 60 16.21 -5.84 5.17
N VAL A 61 16.00 -6.55 4.07
CA VAL A 61 15.26 -6.06 2.92
C VAL A 61 14.08 -7.00 2.65
N SER A 62 12.86 -6.47 2.69
CA SER A 62 11.65 -7.24 2.39
C SER A 62 10.88 -6.61 1.25
N VAL A 63 10.28 -7.45 0.41
CA VAL A 63 9.46 -7.02 -0.72
C VAL A 63 8.01 -7.46 -0.50
N SER A 64 7.06 -6.64 -0.91
CA SER A 64 5.66 -7.05 -1.05
C SER A 64 5.09 -6.45 -2.33
N TRP A 65 3.94 -6.96 -2.77
CA TRP A 65 3.17 -6.30 -3.80
C TRP A 65 1.72 -6.15 -3.39
N ASP A 66 1.09 -5.08 -3.87
CA ASP A 66 -0.28 -4.68 -3.59
C ASP A 66 -0.96 -4.19 -4.88
N ASP A 67 -2.29 -4.14 -4.86
CA ASP A 67 -3.10 -3.48 -5.89
C ASP A 67 -3.19 -1.97 -5.60
N PRO A 68 -2.55 -1.08 -6.39
CA PRO A 68 -2.57 0.38 -6.18
C PRO A 68 -3.89 1.03 -6.56
N SER A 69 -4.84 0.23 -7.04
CA SER A 69 -6.23 0.55 -7.30
C SER A 69 -6.81 1.78 -6.61
N PHE A 70 -6.77 1.77 -5.28
CA PHE A 70 -7.42 2.74 -4.43
C PHE A 70 -6.53 3.93 -4.08
N LEU A 71 -5.29 3.91 -4.56
CA LEU A 71 -4.26 4.90 -4.27
C LEU A 71 -4.19 6.01 -5.32
N GLY A 72 -4.95 5.97 -6.41
CA GLY A 72 -4.94 7.02 -7.42
C GLY A 72 -5.51 6.57 -8.76
N THR A 73 -5.43 7.44 -9.75
CA THR A 73 -6.03 7.19 -11.05
C THR A 73 -5.05 6.49 -12.00
N PHE A 74 -5.26 5.19 -12.24
CA PHE A 74 -4.39 4.36 -13.07
C PHE A 74 -5.07 3.93 -14.37
N ASP A 75 -4.28 3.80 -15.46
CA ASP A 75 -4.75 3.14 -16.68
C ASP A 75 -5.07 1.67 -16.38
N ARG A 76 -6.35 1.34 -16.54
CA ARG A 76 -6.91 0.04 -16.19
C ARG A 76 -6.50 -1.08 -17.13
N THR A 77 -6.09 -0.76 -18.36
CA THR A 77 -5.63 -1.78 -19.33
C THR A 77 -4.23 -2.28 -19.02
N ALA A 78 -3.47 -1.48 -18.27
CA ALA A 78 -2.11 -1.81 -17.88
C ALA A 78 -2.04 -2.85 -16.75
N ASP A 79 -3.12 -3.03 -15.96
CA ASP A 79 -3.11 -3.88 -14.76
C ASP A 79 -1.91 -3.53 -13.85
N THR A 80 -1.91 -2.28 -13.38
CA THR A 80 -0.76 -1.73 -12.63
C THR A 80 -0.68 -2.37 -11.25
N ARG A 81 0.53 -2.79 -10.87
CA ARG A 81 0.88 -3.40 -9.58
C ARG A 81 1.80 -2.46 -8.82
N LEU A 82 1.63 -2.39 -7.50
CA LEU A 82 2.53 -1.65 -6.62
C LEU A 82 3.47 -2.64 -5.97
N VAL A 83 4.75 -2.51 -6.25
CA VAL A 83 5.81 -3.24 -5.55
C VAL A 83 6.37 -2.33 -4.47
N ARG A 84 6.42 -2.85 -3.25
CA ARG A 84 6.96 -2.17 -2.08
C ARG A 84 8.25 -2.85 -1.66
N VAL A 85 9.28 -2.05 -1.41
CA VAL A 85 10.56 -2.51 -0.85
C VAL A 85 10.78 -1.79 0.47
N VAL A 86 10.98 -2.57 1.53
CA VAL A 86 11.23 -2.08 2.89
C VAL A 86 12.65 -2.45 3.27
N ILE A 87 13.47 -1.46 3.62
CA ILE A 87 14.88 -1.62 3.98
C ILE A 87 15.04 -1.12 5.41
N GLY A 88 15.35 -2.02 6.33
CA GLY A 88 15.64 -1.70 7.73
C GLY A 88 17.05 -2.10 8.11
N ALA A 89 17.67 -1.38 9.04
CA ALA A 89 18.97 -1.76 9.58
C ALA A 89 18.94 -1.78 11.11
N ARG A 90 19.70 -2.70 11.68
CA ARG A 90 19.86 -2.87 13.12
C ARG A 90 21.29 -3.23 13.46
N LEU A 91 21.74 -2.88 14.66
CA LEU A 91 23.01 -3.37 15.17
C LEU A 91 23.01 -4.91 15.22
N VAL A 92 24.13 -5.53 14.92
CA VAL A 92 24.36 -6.95 15.17
C VAL A 92 24.25 -7.15 16.68
N ALA A 93 23.40 -8.09 17.10
CA ALA A 93 23.18 -8.33 18.52
C ALA A 93 24.50 -8.73 19.20
N THR A 94 24.97 -7.93 20.15
CA THR A 94 25.72 -8.49 21.29
C THR A 94 24.72 -9.27 22.14
N PRO A 95 25.11 -10.37 22.82
CA PRO A 95 24.17 -11.19 23.58
C PRO A 95 23.54 -10.33 24.68
N ALA A 96 22.30 -9.89 24.43
CA ALA A 96 21.46 -9.08 25.29
C ALA A 96 20.18 -9.86 25.57
N PRO A 97 19.46 -9.60 26.68
CA PRO A 97 18.45 -10.50 27.22
C PRO A 97 17.32 -10.79 26.22
N GLU A 98 16.80 -12.02 26.32
CA GLU A 98 16.17 -12.86 25.29
C GLU A 98 15.02 -12.26 24.44
N HIS A 99 14.54 -11.04 24.70
CA HIS A 99 13.30 -10.52 24.11
C HIS A 99 13.36 -9.09 23.54
N SER A 100 14.55 -8.49 23.39
CA SER A 100 14.68 -7.16 22.76
C SER A 100 15.32 -7.23 21.37
N LEU A 101 14.64 -6.68 20.36
CA LEU A 101 15.24 -6.49 19.03
C LEU A 101 16.43 -5.52 19.15
N PRO A 102 17.56 -5.78 18.48
CA PRO A 102 18.69 -4.85 18.51
C PRO A 102 18.30 -3.45 18.04
N PRO A 103 18.95 -2.38 18.55
CA PRO A 103 18.63 -1.01 18.18
C PRO A 103 18.59 -0.81 16.67
N ALA A 104 17.59 -0.08 16.19
CA ALA A 104 17.52 0.32 14.78
C ALA A 104 18.60 1.37 14.48
N VAL A 105 19.21 1.25 13.31
CA VAL A 105 20.25 2.16 12.82
C VAL A 105 19.77 2.79 11.52
N GLU A 106 20.08 4.06 11.31
CA GLU A 106 19.80 4.75 10.07
C GLU A 106 20.91 4.45 9.06
N LEU A 107 20.53 3.93 7.88
CA LEU A 107 21.46 3.77 6.77
C LEU A 107 21.64 5.10 6.06
N SER A 108 22.78 5.27 5.38
CA SER A 108 22.93 6.39 4.47
C SER A 108 21.93 6.26 3.31
N ARG A 109 21.40 7.38 2.81
CA ARG A 109 20.47 7.38 1.66
C ARG A 109 21.06 6.66 0.43
N ARG A 110 22.37 6.73 0.23
CA ARG A 110 23.06 6.07 -0.88
C ARG A 110 23.10 4.55 -0.70
N GLU A 111 23.24 4.04 0.52
CA GLU A 111 23.18 2.60 0.80
C GLU A 111 21.75 2.08 0.70
N GLU A 112 20.75 2.84 1.15
CA GLU A 112 19.33 2.51 0.91
C GLU A 112 19.03 2.37 -0.59
N ILE A 113 19.46 3.33 -1.41
CA ILE A 113 19.29 3.28 -2.87
C ILE A 113 20.10 2.13 -3.47
N ALA A 114 21.28 1.82 -2.94
CA ALA A 114 22.08 0.69 -3.39
C ALA A 114 21.36 -0.64 -3.18
N TRP A 115 20.79 -0.87 -2.00
CA TRP A 115 19.94 -2.02 -1.69
C TRP A 115 18.73 -2.08 -2.62
N LEU A 116 18.06 -0.95 -2.84
CA LEU A 116 16.94 -0.85 -3.78
C LEU A 116 17.34 -1.29 -5.20
N ARG A 117 18.52 -0.86 -5.69
CA ARG A 117 19.06 -1.25 -7.00
C ARG A 117 19.48 -2.72 -7.08
N VAL A 118 19.88 -3.33 -5.97
CA VAL A 118 20.13 -4.78 -5.91
C VAL A 118 18.83 -5.55 -6.06
N VAL A 119 17.77 -5.10 -5.38
CA VAL A 119 16.46 -5.76 -5.40
C VAL A 119 15.72 -5.55 -6.73
N LEU A 120 15.58 -4.30 -7.17
CA LEU A 120 14.71 -3.92 -8.29
C LEU A 120 15.42 -3.83 -9.63
N GLY A 121 16.76 -3.86 -9.66
CA GLY A 121 17.52 -3.62 -10.88
C GLY A 121 17.17 -2.27 -11.50
N GLY A 122 16.90 -2.25 -12.80
CA GLY A 122 16.53 -1.03 -13.54
C GLY A 122 15.22 -0.38 -13.09
N LEU A 123 14.32 -1.12 -12.43
CA LEU A 123 13.06 -0.55 -11.92
C LEU A 123 13.29 0.44 -10.77
N ALA A 124 14.46 0.40 -10.11
CA ALA A 124 14.79 1.31 -9.02
C ALA A 124 14.75 2.79 -9.44
N ASP A 125 15.03 3.10 -10.71
CA ASP A 125 14.97 4.46 -11.26
C ASP A 125 13.52 5.01 -11.29
N TYR A 126 12.53 4.12 -11.30
CA TYR A 126 11.11 4.47 -11.26
C TYR A 126 10.54 4.55 -9.84
N ALA A 127 11.33 4.18 -8.82
CA ALA A 127 10.86 4.13 -7.45
C ALA A 127 10.72 5.51 -6.79
N TYR A 128 9.90 5.56 -5.75
CA TYR A 128 9.72 6.69 -4.85
C TYR A 128 9.99 6.22 -3.43
N ARG A 129 10.79 6.99 -2.68
CA ARG A 129 10.91 6.83 -1.23
C ARG A 129 9.73 7.52 -0.57
N ILE A 130 9.06 6.83 0.35
CA ILE A 130 7.99 7.42 1.17
C ILE A 130 8.65 7.95 2.44
N VAL A 131 8.43 9.23 2.71
CA VAL A 131 8.89 9.89 3.94
C VAL A 131 7.68 10.32 4.75
N THR A 132 7.68 9.94 6.02
CA THR A 132 6.60 10.27 6.96
C THR A 132 7.14 11.07 8.13
N ASP A 133 6.28 11.85 8.79
CA ASP A 133 6.61 12.58 10.02
C ASP A 133 7.18 11.66 11.13
N MET A 134 6.75 10.41 11.17
CA MET A 134 7.24 9.39 12.11
C MET A 134 8.73 9.05 11.94
N SER A 135 9.32 9.28 10.76
CA SER A 135 10.75 9.04 10.51
C SER A 135 11.66 9.97 11.31
N VAL A 136 11.16 11.13 11.74
CA VAL A 136 11.91 12.11 12.55
C VAL A 136 12.07 11.66 14.00
N LEU A 137 11.17 10.80 14.49
CA LEU A 137 11.10 10.47 15.92
C LEU A 137 12.00 9.29 16.32
N ARG A 138 12.24 8.33 15.41
CA ARG A 138 13.02 7.11 15.66
C ARG A 138 13.57 6.56 14.35
N GLY A 139 14.69 5.84 14.40
CA GLY A 139 15.18 5.03 13.27
C GLY A 139 14.10 4.08 12.78
N ARG A 140 13.64 4.29 11.54
CA ARG A 140 12.60 3.50 10.88
C ARG A 140 13.14 2.89 9.59
N PRO A 141 12.60 1.74 9.17
CA PRO A 141 12.91 1.23 7.84
C PRO A 141 12.55 2.26 6.76
N ALA A 142 13.39 2.38 5.75
CA ALA A 142 13.08 3.11 4.55
C ALA A 142 12.05 2.34 3.71
N TRP A 143 11.05 3.06 3.20
CA TRP A 143 10.01 2.50 2.35
C TRP A 143 10.13 3.06 0.95
N PHE A 144 10.18 2.15 -0.02
CA PHE A 144 10.18 2.49 -1.43
C PHE A 144 8.99 1.83 -2.10
N ILE A 145 8.38 2.53 -3.04
CA ILE A 145 7.36 1.97 -3.92
C ILE A 145 7.79 2.14 -5.38
N VAL A 146 7.51 1.15 -6.21
CA VAL A 146 7.60 1.23 -7.66
C VAL A 146 6.31 0.68 -8.25
N LEU A 147 5.84 1.31 -9.33
CA LEU A 147 4.64 0.89 -10.04
C LEU A 147 5.08 0.21 -11.33
N VAL A 148 4.49 -0.94 -11.62
CA VAL A 148 4.76 -1.72 -12.83
C VAL A 148 3.46 -2.17 -13.47
N ASP A 149 3.41 -2.27 -14.79
CA ASP A 149 2.28 -2.91 -15.47
C ASP A 149 2.37 -4.45 -15.40
N ARG A 150 1.36 -5.16 -15.94
CA ARG A 150 1.33 -6.63 -16.03
C ARG A 150 2.48 -7.27 -16.82
N HIS A 151 3.23 -6.49 -17.58
CA HIS A 151 4.38 -6.92 -18.36
C HIS A 151 5.71 -6.54 -17.69
N GLY A 152 5.67 -5.88 -16.52
CA GLY A 152 6.86 -5.41 -15.82
C GLY A 152 7.38 -4.07 -16.28
N THR A 153 6.66 -3.40 -17.18
CA THR A 153 7.05 -2.08 -17.64
C THR A 153 6.88 -1.11 -16.47
N PRO A 154 7.93 -0.37 -16.08
CA PRO A 154 7.81 0.59 -15.01
C PRO A 154 6.86 1.73 -15.38
N ARG A 155 6.15 2.24 -14.38
CA ARG A 155 5.21 3.37 -14.51
C ARG A 155 5.50 4.46 -13.47
N LEU A 156 5.23 5.71 -13.85
CA LEU A 156 5.19 6.80 -12.89
C LEU A 156 3.82 6.82 -12.18
N ALA A 157 3.79 7.37 -10.96
CA ALA A 157 2.55 7.51 -10.22
C ALA A 157 1.68 8.62 -10.86
N PRO A 158 0.34 8.49 -10.82
CA PRO A 158 -0.54 9.56 -11.23
C PRO A 158 -0.47 10.74 -10.25
N SER A 159 -0.88 11.92 -10.70
CA SER A 159 -0.74 13.15 -9.92
C SER A 159 -1.63 13.21 -8.69
N ASP A 160 -2.72 12.45 -8.70
CA ASP A 160 -3.65 12.28 -7.60
C ASP A 160 -3.29 11.11 -6.67
N PHE A 161 -2.08 10.55 -6.78
CA PHE A 161 -1.69 9.41 -5.97
C PHE A 161 -1.69 9.74 -4.46
N GLU A 162 -2.43 8.95 -3.68
CA GLU A 162 -2.66 9.07 -2.24
C GLU A 162 -1.47 8.48 -1.45
N TRP A 163 -0.39 9.24 -1.37
CA TRP A 163 0.86 8.84 -0.70
C TRP A 163 0.67 8.46 0.77
N ILE A 164 -0.29 9.07 1.47
CA ILE A 164 -0.60 8.76 2.86
C ILE A 164 -1.13 7.34 3.02
N LEU A 165 -2.01 6.89 2.12
CA LEU A 165 -2.55 5.53 2.12
C LEU A 165 -1.51 4.49 1.67
N ALA A 166 -0.56 4.91 0.84
CA ALA A 166 0.58 4.08 0.49
C ALA A 166 1.60 3.96 1.64
N SER A 167 1.51 4.75 2.72
CA SER A 167 2.45 4.73 3.85
C SER A 167 1.97 3.81 4.98
N TYR A 168 2.89 3.36 5.85
CA TYR A 168 2.56 2.62 7.08
C TYR A 168 2.63 3.54 8.31
N GLY A 169 1.76 4.55 8.35
CA GLY A 169 1.54 5.41 9.51
C GLY A 169 2.23 6.77 9.46
N GLY A 170 1.84 7.62 10.40
CA GLY A 170 2.11 9.07 10.37
C GLY A 170 0.85 9.85 10.00
N ARG A 171 0.86 11.17 10.25
CA ARG A 171 -0.24 12.06 9.82
C ARG A 171 0.00 12.60 8.42
N HIS A 172 1.26 12.63 8.00
CA HIS A 172 1.69 13.14 6.71
C HIS A 172 2.66 12.15 6.07
N ALA A 173 2.49 11.95 4.76
CA ALA A 173 3.44 11.22 3.93
C ALA A 173 3.71 12.03 2.66
N TYR A 174 4.97 12.14 2.28
CA TYR A 174 5.38 12.72 1.02
C TYR A 174 6.35 11.78 0.31
N ARG A 175 6.43 11.93 -1.01
CA ARG A 175 7.35 11.16 -1.84
C ARG A 175 8.66 11.90 -2.02
N GLU A 176 9.74 11.15 -2.10
CA GLU A 176 10.99 11.60 -2.70
C GLU A 176 11.32 10.69 -3.88
N LYS A 177 11.43 11.29 -5.08
CA LYS A 177 11.82 10.55 -6.27
C LYS A 177 13.26 10.04 -6.13
N VAL A 178 13.48 8.74 -6.37
CA VAL A 178 14.84 8.21 -6.52
C VAL A 178 15.44 8.81 -7.80
N VAL A 179 16.64 9.35 -7.70
CA VAL A 179 17.33 9.94 -8.86
C VAL A 179 17.70 8.80 -9.83
N PRO A 180 17.18 8.81 -11.07
CA PRO A 180 17.52 7.80 -12.06
C PRO A 180 19.01 7.80 -12.41
N GLU A 181 19.56 6.61 -12.67
CA GLU A 181 20.87 6.47 -13.31
C GLU A 181 20.74 6.54 -14.83
N ASP A 182 19.58 6.17 -15.38
CA ASP A 182 19.25 6.39 -16.78
C ASP A 182 19.19 7.91 -17.11
N PRO A 183 20.11 8.44 -17.93
CA PRO A 183 20.15 9.85 -18.29
C PRO A 183 18.97 10.29 -19.14
N ASP A 184 18.33 9.37 -19.88
CA ASP A 184 17.18 9.68 -20.74
C ASP A 184 15.94 9.86 -19.90
N LEU A 185 15.71 8.94 -18.96
CA LEU A 185 14.67 9.08 -17.95
C LEU A 185 14.87 10.34 -17.13
N LEU A 186 16.08 10.61 -16.61
CA LEU A 186 16.35 11.82 -15.83
C LEU A 186 16.04 13.09 -16.63
N ARG A 187 16.40 13.14 -17.92
CA ARG A 187 16.05 14.26 -18.81
C ARG A 187 14.54 14.38 -19.00
N GLY A 188 13.84 13.27 -19.15
CA GLY A 188 12.37 13.22 -19.23
C GLY A 188 11.71 13.78 -17.98
N LEU A 189 12.11 13.30 -16.80
CA LEU A 189 11.55 13.73 -15.51
C LEU A 189 11.81 15.23 -15.24
N ARG A 190 12.98 15.75 -15.64
CA ARG A 190 13.27 17.19 -15.52
C ARG A 190 12.35 18.07 -16.36
N ARG A 191 11.87 17.56 -17.51
CA ARG A 191 11.00 18.32 -18.42
C ARG A 191 9.52 18.20 -18.03
N ASN A 192 9.10 17.00 -17.64
CA ASN A 192 7.69 16.65 -17.53
C ASN A 192 7.22 16.44 -16.08
N GLY A 193 8.13 16.43 -15.12
CA GLY A 193 7.85 16.07 -13.72
C GLY A 193 8.01 14.57 -13.46
N ASP A 194 7.88 14.20 -12.18
CA ASP A 194 7.98 12.82 -11.70
C ASP A 194 6.63 12.12 -11.57
N LEU A 195 5.54 12.76 -11.98
CA LEU A 195 4.18 12.22 -11.93
C LEU A 195 3.52 12.31 -13.30
N VAL A 196 2.56 11.42 -13.56
CA VAL A 196 1.68 11.52 -14.73
C VAL A 196 0.48 12.41 -14.35
N PRO A 197 0.22 13.53 -15.05
CA PRO A 197 -1.00 14.29 -14.85
C PRO A 197 -2.22 13.39 -15.07
N VAL A 198 -3.17 13.42 -14.13
CA VAL A 198 -4.34 12.52 -14.15
C VAL A 198 -5.14 12.63 -15.45
N GLU A 199 -5.19 13.82 -16.05
CA GLU A 199 -5.88 14.09 -17.30
C GLU A 199 -5.25 13.38 -18.51
N GLN A 200 -4.01 12.90 -18.37
CA GLN A 200 -3.27 12.17 -19.40
C GLN A 200 -3.36 10.65 -19.22
N VAL A 201 -3.97 10.17 -18.13
CA VAL A 201 -4.14 8.74 -17.89
C VAL A 201 -5.26 8.22 -18.78
N PRO A 202 -5.03 7.16 -19.59
CA PRO A 202 -6.10 6.55 -20.37
C PRO A 202 -7.23 6.01 -19.49
N HIS A 203 -8.46 6.45 -19.76
CA HIS A 203 -9.69 6.00 -19.09
C HIS A 203 -10.58 5.18 -20.04
N PRO A 204 -10.27 3.90 -20.30
CA PRO A 204 -11.23 3.06 -20.98
C PRO A 204 -12.47 2.95 -20.08
N GLN A 205 -13.61 3.44 -20.57
CA GLN A 205 -14.92 3.25 -19.95
C GLN A 205 -15.24 1.75 -19.96
N ALA A 206 -14.73 1.03 -18.97
CA ALA A 206 -15.03 -0.39 -18.82
C ALA A 206 -16.47 -0.54 -18.32
N ALA A 207 -17.25 -1.35 -19.04
CA ALA A 207 -18.56 -1.79 -18.60
C ALA A 207 -18.44 -2.48 -17.21
N PRO A 208 -19.50 -2.40 -16.37
CA PRO A 208 -19.51 -3.14 -15.10
C PRO A 208 -19.19 -4.62 -15.31
N PRO A 209 -18.35 -5.24 -14.46
CA PRO A 209 -18.40 -6.69 -14.34
C PRO A 209 -19.77 -7.09 -13.80
N GLU A 210 -20.39 -8.13 -14.37
CA GLU A 210 -21.71 -8.64 -13.97
C GLU A 210 -21.77 -9.06 -12.48
N VAL A 211 -20.61 -9.32 -11.88
CA VAL A 211 -20.44 -9.82 -10.49
C VAL A 211 -20.04 -8.74 -9.48
N TRP A 212 -20.15 -7.46 -9.83
CA TRP A 212 -19.64 -6.35 -9.01
C TRP A 212 -20.21 -6.36 -7.58
N ALA A 213 -21.51 -6.62 -7.43
CA ALA A 213 -22.17 -6.60 -6.13
C ALA A 213 -21.66 -7.71 -5.21
N GLN A 214 -21.45 -8.91 -5.75
CA GLN A 214 -20.91 -10.05 -5.01
C GLN A 214 -19.44 -9.79 -4.62
N GLN A 215 -18.64 -9.21 -5.51
CA GLN A 215 -17.28 -8.81 -5.21
C GLN A 215 -17.24 -7.75 -4.09
N PHE A 216 -18.15 -6.78 -4.13
CA PHE A 216 -18.19 -5.71 -3.12
C PHE A 216 -18.44 -6.29 -1.74
N VAL A 217 -19.45 -7.13 -1.60
CA VAL A 217 -19.79 -7.78 -0.32
C VAL A 217 -18.63 -8.66 0.16
N SER A 218 -18.04 -9.45 -0.74
CA SER A 218 -16.89 -10.30 -0.38
C SER A 218 -15.72 -9.49 0.17
N HIS A 219 -15.34 -8.40 -0.50
CA HIS A 219 -14.25 -7.53 -0.05
C HIS A 219 -14.61 -6.73 1.20
N LEU A 220 -15.87 -6.35 1.37
CA LEU A 220 -16.35 -5.63 2.55
C LEU A 220 -16.18 -6.52 3.79
N THR A 221 -16.69 -7.75 3.72
CA THR A 221 -16.55 -8.74 4.78
C THR A 221 -15.08 -9.06 5.07
N ALA A 222 -14.27 -9.26 4.03
CA ALA A 222 -12.83 -9.52 4.20
C ALA A 222 -12.11 -8.35 4.89
N THR A 223 -12.44 -7.11 4.53
CA THR A 223 -11.85 -5.91 5.15
C THR A 223 -12.22 -5.82 6.64
N ILE A 224 -13.50 -6.03 6.97
CA ILE A 224 -13.98 -6.00 8.36
C ILE A 224 -13.27 -7.09 9.19
N ALA A 225 -13.20 -8.32 8.66
CA ALA A 225 -12.53 -9.42 9.34
C ALA A 225 -11.03 -9.16 9.56
N ASP A 226 -10.33 -8.61 8.56
CA ASP A 226 -8.92 -8.23 8.67
C ASP A 226 -8.72 -7.13 9.73
N GLN A 227 -9.58 -6.10 9.77
CA GLN A 227 -9.50 -5.04 10.77
C GLN A 227 -9.73 -5.56 12.19
N LEU A 228 -10.74 -6.40 12.40
CA LEU A 228 -10.99 -7.05 13.70
C LEU A 228 -9.77 -7.87 14.15
N GLY A 229 -9.18 -8.65 13.24
CA GLY A 229 -8.02 -9.49 13.53
C GLY A 229 -6.74 -8.71 13.84
N ARG A 230 -6.49 -7.59 13.15
CA ARG A 230 -5.27 -6.78 13.34
C ARG A 230 -5.27 -5.94 14.61
N THR A 231 -6.44 -5.44 15.00
CA THR A 231 -6.57 -4.46 16.08
C THR A 231 -6.95 -5.08 17.41
N ASN A 232 -7.24 -6.40 17.45
CA ASN A 232 -7.81 -7.10 18.60
C ASN A 232 -9.06 -6.39 19.15
N MET A 233 -9.82 -5.74 18.26
CA MET A 233 -11.04 -4.99 18.58
C MET A 233 -12.30 -5.85 18.56
N SER A 234 -12.16 -7.18 18.50
CA SER A 234 -13.29 -8.11 18.54
C SER A 234 -14.18 -7.92 19.76
N ASP A 235 -13.60 -7.47 20.88
CA ASP A 235 -14.35 -7.27 22.12
C ASP A 235 -15.18 -5.98 22.09
N TRP A 236 -14.95 -5.11 21.11
CA TRP A 236 -15.58 -3.79 20.99
C TRP A 236 -16.67 -3.76 19.92
N PHE A 237 -16.65 -4.67 18.95
CA PHE A 237 -17.61 -4.68 17.85
C PHE A 237 -18.21 -6.07 17.64
N THR A 238 -19.53 -6.12 17.58
CA THR A 238 -20.27 -7.28 17.07
C THR A 238 -20.92 -6.90 15.75
N PHE A 239 -20.59 -7.59 14.66
CA PHE A 239 -21.26 -7.43 13.37
C PHE A 239 -22.42 -8.43 13.28
N ASP A 240 -23.65 -7.90 13.34
CA ASP A 240 -24.88 -8.67 13.39
C ASP A 240 -25.34 -9.11 11.99
N GLU A 241 -25.08 -8.27 10.98
CA GLU A 241 -25.54 -8.51 9.62
C GLU A 241 -24.57 -7.90 8.60
N ILE A 242 -24.26 -8.67 7.55
CA ILE A 242 -23.71 -8.17 6.28
C ILE A 242 -24.45 -8.92 5.17
N SER A 243 -25.39 -8.25 4.50
CA SER A 243 -26.31 -8.90 3.56
C SER A 243 -26.46 -8.10 2.26
N LEU A 244 -26.57 -8.85 1.14
CA LEU A 244 -26.88 -8.30 -0.18
C LEU A 244 -28.38 -8.48 -0.45
N HIS A 245 -29.09 -7.38 -0.61
CA HIS A 245 -30.49 -7.36 -1.01
C HIS A 245 -30.60 -7.08 -2.51
N GLY A 246 -31.08 -8.08 -3.26
CA GLY A 246 -31.15 -7.99 -4.72
C GLY A 246 -29.75 -7.95 -5.34
N THR A 247 -29.51 -7.00 -6.25
CA THR A 247 -28.23 -6.85 -6.97
C THR A 247 -27.54 -5.52 -6.72
N ASN A 248 -28.15 -4.61 -5.94
CA ASN A 248 -27.71 -3.22 -5.86
C ASN A 248 -27.74 -2.61 -4.45
N ARG A 249 -28.16 -3.34 -3.41
CA ARG A 249 -28.24 -2.79 -2.05
C ARG A 249 -27.55 -3.70 -1.05
N VAL A 250 -26.64 -3.14 -0.26
CA VAL A 250 -25.98 -3.87 0.83
C VAL A 250 -26.35 -3.23 2.16
N VAL A 251 -26.68 -4.09 3.12
CA VAL A 251 -26.96 -3.72 4.50
C VAL A 251 -25.87 -4.28 5.39
N VAL A 252 -25.32 -3.43 6.25
CA VAL A 252 -24.45 -3.84 7.35
C VAL A 252 -25.07 -3.38 8.66
N ARG A 253 -25.14 -4.24 9.68
CA ARG A 253 -25.55 -3.88 11.04
C ARG A 253 -24.48 -4.32 12.02
N TYR A 254 -24.18 -3.46 12.97
CA TYR A 254 -23.21 -3.78 14.00
C TYR A 254 -23.52 -3.04 15.30
N THR A 255 -23.08 -3.66 16.38
CA THR A 255 -23.12 -3.13 17.74
C THR A 255 -21.72 -2.73 18.16
N TRP A 256 -21.57 -1.50 18.63
CA TRP A 256 -20.36 -0.99 19.26
C TRP A 256 -20.51 -1.05 20.78
N HIS A 257 -19.73 -1.92 21.41
CA HIS A 257 -19.67 -2.10 22.85
C HIS A 257 -18.84 -0.99 23.49
N LEU A 258 -19.52 0.00 24.08
CA LEU A 258 -18.89 1.10 24.80
C LEU A 258 -19.03 0.90 26.31
N VAL A 259 -18.11 1.47 27.08
CA VAL A 259 -18.18 1.48 28.56
C VAL A 259 -19.49 2.12 29.06
N ALA A 260 -20.05 3.07 28.31
CA ALA A 260 -21.32 3.73 28.62
C ALA A 260 -22.56 2.97 28.11
N GLY A 261 -22.39 1.76 27.60
CA GLY A 261 -23.44 0.91 27.03
C GLY A 261 -23.33 0.74 25.51
N ASP A 262 -23.97 -0.32 25.02
CA ASP A 262 -23.96 -0.69 23.61
C ASP A 262 -24.64 0.36 22.73
N LYS A 263 -24.09 0.59 21.54
CA LYS A 263 -24.68 1.43 20.50
C LYS A 263 -24.83 0.67 19.21
N ALA A 264 -26.04 0.67 18.65
CA ALA A 264 -26.35 0.02 17.38
C ALA A 264 -26.19 0.98 16.20
N TYR A 265 -25.50 0.51 15.16
CA TYR A 265 -25.24 1.25 13.93
C TYR A 265 -25.56 0.39 12.70
N GLY A 266 -25.80 1.05 11.57
CA GLY A 266 -26.00 0.37 10.30
C GLY A 266 -25.54 1.18 9.08
N PHE A 267 -25.13 0.48 8.03
CA PHE A 267 -24.82 1.07 6.72
C PHE A 267 -25.84 0.59 5.69
N ASP A 268 -26.51 1.55 5.04
CA ASP A 268 -27.39 1.32 3.91
C ASP A 268 -26.67 1.78 2.63
N ILE A 269 -26.24 0.83 1.83
CA ILE A 269 -25.30 1.06 0.73
C ILE A 269 -26.02 0.85 -0.60
N ASP A 270 -26.27 1.93 -1.34
CA ASP A 270 -26.66 1.87 -2.74
C ASP A 270 -25.41 1.61 -3.60
N LEU A 271 -25.24 0.37 -4.06
CA LEU A 271 -24.07 -0.05 -4.83
C LEU A 271 -23.97 0.67 -6.17
N ALA A 272 -25.10 0.95 -6.83
CA ALA A 272 -25.09 1.65 -8.11
C ALA A 272 -24.64 3.10 -7.90
N GLY A 273 -25.20 3.76 -6.89
CA GLY A 273 -24.83 5.10 -6.48
C GLY A 273 -23.38 5.20 -6.00
N VAL A 274 -22.92 4.27 -5.16
CA VAL A 274 -21.52 4.21 -4.70
C VAL A 274 -20.59 4.05 -5.89
N ARG A 275 -20.91 3.14 -6.81
CA ARG A 275 -20.09 2.95 -8.01
C ARG A 275 -20.08 4.19 -8.91
N ALA A 276 -21.23 4.83 -9.13
CA ALA A 276 -21.33 6.05 -9.92
C ALA A 276 -20.54 7.20 -9.27
N GLN A 277 -20.67 7.38 -7.95
CA GLN A 277 -19.93 8.37 -7.19
C GLN A 277 -18.43 8.09 -7.22
N ARG A 278 -18.01 6.83 -7.06
CA ARG A 278 -16.60 6.43 -7.11
C ARG A 278 -16.00 6.62 -8.48
N LEU A 279 -16.74 6.28 -9.54
CA LEU A 279 -16.35 6.57 -10.91
C LEU A 279 -16.26 8.08 -11.15
N ARG A 280 -17.20 8.88 -10.64
CA ARG A 280 -17.19 10.34 -10.79
C ARG A 280 -16.05 11.02 -10.05
N LEU A 281 -15.78 10.60 -8.81
CA LEU A 281 -14.85 11.29 -7.91
C LEU A 281 -13.41 10.77 -7.98
N PHE A 282 -13.25 9.48 -8.24
CA PHE A 282 -11.95 8.80 -8.14
C PHE A 282 -11.60 7.99 -9.40
N ASP A 283 -12.44 8.07 -10.43
CA ASP A 283 -12.39 7.20 -11.60
C ASP A 283 -12.12 5.73 -11.22
N ASP A 284 -12.81 5.25 -10.19
CA ASP A 284 -12.60 3.90 -9.65
C ASP A 284 -13.92 3.12 -9.59
N PRO A 285 -14.17 2.24 -10.57
CA PRO A 285 -15.39 1.47 -10.65
C PRO A 285 -15.24 0.14 -9.91
N ARG A 286 -14.17 -0.12 -9.14
CA ARG A 286 -13.95 -1.43 -8.53
C ARG A 286 -14.68 -1.59 -7.20
N ALA A 287 -15.16 -2.81 -7.02
CA ALA A 287 -15.84 -3.24 -5.83
C ALA A 287 -14.90 -3.27 -4.61
N CYS A 288 -13.66 -3.75 -4.77
CA CYS A 288 -12.69 -3.93 -3.68
C CYS A 288 -12.35 -2.62 -2.96
N SER A 289 -12.07 -1.56 -3.71
CA SER A 289 -11.68 -0.27 -3.18
C SER A 289 -12.84 0.46 -2.49
N ALA A 290 -14.03 0.43 -3.11
CA ALA A 290 -15.24 0.94 -2.50
C ALA A 290 -15.57 0.19 -1.20
N ALA A 291 -15.47 -1.14 -1.23
CA ALA A 291 -15.72 -2.01 -0.08
C ALA A 291 -14.71 -1.80 1.04
N TRP A 292 -13.43 -1.64 0.73
CA TRP A 292 -12.39 -1.38 1.74
C TRP A 292 -12.62 -0.06 2.46
N ARG A 293 -12.94 1.01 1.72
CA ARG A 293 -13.18 2.34 2.30
C ARG A 293 -14.43 2.38 3.17
N ILE A 294 -15.50 1.71 2.75
CA ILE A 294 -16.71 1.61 3.59
C ILE A 294 -16.46 0.67 4.78
N GLY A 295 -15.77 -0.44 4.57
CA GLY A 295 -15.49 -1.45 5.59
C GLY A 295 -14.58 -1.00 6.72
N THR A 296 -13.75 0.02 6.50
CA THR A 296 -12.91 0.65 7.54
C THR A 296 -13.66 1.67 8.40
N THR A 297 -14.79 2.19 7.91
CA THR A 297 -15.59 3.24 8.59
C THR A 297 -15.97 2.91 10.04
N PRO A 298 -16.38 1.68 10.41
CA PRO A 298 -16.70 1.36 11.80
C PRO A 298 -15.54 1.57 12.78
N PHE A 299 -14.29 1.44 12.30
CA PHE A 299 -13.08 1.45 13.13
C PHE A 299 -12.42 2.83 13.23
N ASP A 300 -12.64 3.70 12.25
CA ASP A 300 -11.98 5.01 12.13
C ASP A 300 -12.82 6.19 12.65
N GLN A 301 -13.96 5.95 13.32
CA GLN A 301 -15.07 6.92 13.43
C GLN A 301 -14.70 8.38 13.80
N PRO A 302 -14.90 9.33 12.87
CA PRO A 302 -15.16 10.73 13.16
C PRO A 302 -16.65 11.05 12.92
N VAL A 303 -17.28 11.75 13.87
CA VAL A 303 -18.67 12.25 13.94
C VAL A 303 -19.53 12.03 12.68
N PHE A 304 -20.42 11.04 12.72
CA PHE A 304 -21.54 10.90 11.78
C PHE A 304 -22.43 12.13 11.89
N ARG A 305 -22.48 12.95 10.85
CA ARG A 305 -23.29 14.17 10.82
C ARG A 305 -24.73 13.79 10.50
N ASP A 306 -25.60 13.97 11.49
CA ASP A 306 -27.07 13.82 11.42
C ASP A 306 -27.61 12.51 10.80
N PRO A 307 -27.09 11.32 11.19
CA PRO A 307 -27.60 10.06 10.68
C PRO A 307 -29.06 9.79 11.14
N PRO A 308 -29.94 9.27 10.26
CA PRO A 308 -31.27 8.86 10.67
C PRO A 308 -31.23 7.66 11.65
N VAL A 309 -32.11 7.68 12.64
CA VAL A 309 -32.33 6.54 13.53
C VAL A 309 -33.56 5.78 13.05
N ILE A 310 -33.38 4.50 12.73
CA ILE A 310 -34.45 3.61 12.28
C ILE A 310 -34.39 2.35 13.14
N ASP A 311 -35.50 2.01 13.79
CA ASP A 311 -35.61 0.84 14.67
C ASP A 311 -34.50 0.77 15.73
N GLY A 312 -34.14 1.92 16.32
CA GLY A 312 -33.08 2.01 17.33
C GLY A 312 -31.64 1.90 16.78
N VAL A 313 -31.48 1.74 15.48
CA VAL A 313 -30.18 1.67 14.80
C VAL A 313 -29.86 3.02 14.16
N THR A 314 -28.65 3.52 14.38
CA THR A 314 -28.15 4.75 13.74
C THR A 314 -27.64 4.40 12.34
N TRP A 315 -28.36 4.80 11.30
CA TRP A 315 -28.06 4.45 9.91
C TRP A 315 -27.26 5.50 9.18
N ILE A 316 -26.30 5.05 8.37
CA ILE A 316 -25.54 5.88 7.43
C ILE A 316 -25.79 5.39 6.03
N ARG A 317 -26.03 6.34 5.12
CA ARG A 317 -26.29 6.04 3.71
C ARG A 317 -25.05 6.28 2.86
N PHE A 318 -24.76 5.35 1.95
CA PHE A 318 -23.71 5.50 0.94
C PHE A 318 -24.30 5.40 -0.46
N GLY A 319 -23.75 6.19 -1.39
CA GLY A 319 -24.07 6.13 -2.82
C GLY A 319 -25.23 7.00 -3.28
N VAL A 320 -26.06 7.50 -2.36
CA VAL A 320 -27.15 8.41 -2.72
C VAL A 320 -26.54 9.76 -3.13
N SER A 321 -26.92 10.28 -4.30
CA SER A 321 -26.52 11.62 -4.72
C SER A 321 -27.17 12.64 -3.76
N GLU A 322 -26.36 13.51 -3.16
CA GLU A 322 -26.86 14.75 -2.55
C GLU A 322 -27.47 15.67 -3.61
#